data_AF-A0A967IMW9-F1
#
_entry.id   AF-A0A967IMW9-F1
#
_cell.length_a   1.000
_cell.length_b   1.000
_cell.length_c   1.000
_cell.angle_alpha   90.00
_cell.angle_beta   90.00
_cell.angle_gamma   90.00
#
_symmetry.space_group_name_H-M   'P 1'
#
loop_
_entity.id
_entity.type
_entity.pdbx_description
1 polymer ?
#
loop_
_entity_poly.entity_id
_entity_poly.type
_entity_poly.pdbx_seq_one_letter_code
_entity_poly.pdbx_strand_id
1 'polypeptide(L)'
;ITGSVIYSNTATSGSGGGFYNNLEAQTDIANSTISFNSAGSAGGGLENLGFINMMNLTINGNDSPFGGGLFNSGQITVGNTIIANSPNGSD
;
A
#
# COMPACT_ATOMS: atom_id res chain seq x y z
N ILE A 1 -10.34 -5.18 4.21
CA ILE A 1 -9.34 -6.27 4.33
C ILE A 1 -8.92 -6.37 5.78
N THR A 2 -9.07 -7.53 6.42
CA THR A 2 -8.82 -7.66 7.86
C THR A 2 -8.09 -8.96 8.16
N GLY A 3 -7.06 -8.92 9.03
CA GLY A 3 -6.36 -10.12 9.48
C GLY A 3 -5.62 -10.85 8.35
N SER A 4 -5.13 -10.11 7.35
CA SER A 4 -4.57 -10.67 6.12
C SER A 4 -3.08 -10.37 5.96
N VAL A 5 -2.42 -11.17 5.13
CA VAL A 5 -1.06 -10.94 4.67
C VAL A 5 -1.08 -10.79 3.15
N ILE A 6 -0.73 -9.61 2.67
CA ILE A 6 -0.59 -9.30 1.24
C ILE A 6 0.91 -9.25 0.94
N TYR A 7 1.41 -10.30 0.29
CA TYR A 7 2.85 -10.55 0.19
C TYR A 7 3.28 -10.91 -1.23
N SER A 8 4.40 -10.33 -1.67
CA SER A 8 5.10 -10.70 -2.92
C SER A 8 4.23 -10.66 -4.18
N ASN A 9 3.29 -9.72 -4.26
CA ASN A 9 2.54 -9.43 -5.47
C ASN A 9 3.31 -8.43 -6.35
N THR A 10 3.06 -8.45 -7.65
CA THR A 10 3.77 -7.60 -8.61
C THR A 10 2.83 -7.03 -9.67
N ALA A 11 2.84 -5.70 -9.80
CA ALA A 11 2.21 -4.97 -10.89
C ALA A 11 3.28 -4.44 -11.87
N THR A 12 3.73 -5.29 -12.79
CA THR A 12 4.91 -5.03 -13.65
C THR A 12 4.87 -3.69 -14.39
N SER A 13 3.71 -3.30 -14.91
CA SER A 13 3.50 -2.04 -15.65
C SER A 13 2.39 -1.19 -15.04
N GLY A 14 2.03 -1.46 -13.78
CA GLY A 14 0.91 -0.83 -13.10
C GLY A 14 1.30 -0.30 -11.72
N SER A 15 0.28 -0.01 -10.94
CA SER A 15 0.42 0.51 -9.59
C SER A 15 -0.30 -0.38 -8.58
N GLY A 16 -0.06 -0.15 -7.28
CA GLY A 16 -0.72 -0.88 -6.20
C GLY A 16 -0.31 -2.35 -6.20
N GLY A 17 1.00 -2.61 -6.15
CA GLY A 17 1.58 -3.95 -6.30
C GLY A 17 0.95 -4.97 -5.36
N GLY A 18 0.69 -4.58 -4.11
CA GLY A 18 -0.10 -5.37 -3.15
C GLY A 18 -1.59 -5.04 -3.17
N PHE A 19 -1.94 -3.75 -3.17
CA PHE A 19 -3.32 -3.29 -3.17
C PHE A 19 -3.49 -1.97 -3.96
N TYR A 20 -4.53 -1.90 -4.79
CA TYR A 20 -4.91 -0.70 -5.52
C TYR A 20 -6.33 -0.27 -5.13
N ASN A 21 -6.46 0.89 -4.50
CA ASN A 21 -7.75 1.50 -4.21
C ASN A 21 -8.09 2.54 -5.27
N ASN A 22 -9.06 2.22 -6.12
CA ASN A 22 -9.43 3.09 -7.24
C ASN A 22 -10.11 4.38 -6.76
N LEU A 23 -10.26 5.35 -7.67
CA LEU A 23 -11.00 6.58 -7.45
C LEU A 23 -12.41 6.27 -6.92
N GLU A 24 -12.87 7.07 -5.94
CA GLU A 24 -14.17 6.93 -5.24
C GLU A 24 -14.37 5.62 -4.43
N ALA A 25 -13.43 4.68 -4.46
CA ALA A 25 -13.52 3.47 -3.65
C ALA A 25 -13.28 3.79 -2.18
N GLN A 26 -14.14 3.25 -1.31
CA GLN A 26 -14.01 3.35 0.14
C GLN A 26 -13.59 1.99 0.70
N THR A 27 -12.41 1.96 1.33
CA THR A 27 -11.81 0.72 1.83
C THR A 27 -11.33 0.86 3.26
N ASP A 28 -11.71 -0.09 4.11
CA ASP A 28 -11.11 -0.29 5.43
C ASP A 28 -10.06 -1.42 5.38
N ILE A 29 -8.86 -1.15 5.88
CA ILE A 29 -7.80 -2.15 6.03
C ILE A 29 -7.35 -2.17 7.49
N ALA A 30 -7.45 -3.33 8.14
CA ALA A 30 -7.13 -3.47 9.55
C ALA A 30 -6.32 -4.73 9.89
N ASN A 31 -5.47 -4.65 10.90
CA ASN A 31 -4.76 -5.80 11.48
C ASN A 31 -4.08 -6.70 10.42
N SER A 32 -3.41 -6.08 9.45
CA SER A 32 -2.89 -6.77 8.27
C SER A 32 -1.44 -6.36 7.98
N THR A 33 -0.73 -7.22 7.26
CA THR A 33 0.64 -6.95 6.80
C THR A 33 0.66 -6.84 5.28
N ILE A 34 1.22 -5.76 4.74
CA ILE A 34 1.43 -5.54 3.31
C ILE A 34 2.93 -5.47 3.07
N SER A 35 3.53 -6.50 2.49
CA SER A 35 4.99 -6.56 2.45
C SER A 35 5.57 -7.21 1.20
N PHE A 36 6.75 -6.76 0.81
CA PHE A 36 7.49 -7.31 -0.35
C PHE A 36 6.71 -7.28 -1.67
N ASN A 37 5.73 -6.38 -1.81
CA ASN A 37 5.02 -6.19 -3.06
C ASN A 37 5.75 -5.14 -3.92
N SER A 38 5.61 -5.23 -5.24
CA SER A 38 6.29 -4.33 -6.17
C SER A 38 5.37 -3.79 -7.25
N ALA A 39 5.57 -2.54 -7.64
CA ALA A 39 4.83 -1.89 -8.72
C ALA A 39 5.76 -1.08 -9.63
N GLY A 40 5.59 -1.23 -10.94
CA GLY A 40 6.39 -0.51 -11.95
C GLY A 40 6.10 0.99 -12.03
N SER A 41 4.96 1.45 -11.51
CA SER A 41 4.54 2.85 -11.53
C SER A 41 4.54 3.49 -10.14
N ALA A 42 3.51 3.21 -9.31
CA ALA A 42 3.39 3.78 -7.97
C ALA A 42 2.78 2.79 -6.98
N GLY A 43 3.00 3.01 -5.68
CA GLY A 43 2.36 2.23 -4.61
C GLY A 43 2.80 0.77 -4.64
N GLY A 44 4.07 0.51 -4.32
CA GLY A 44 4.61 -0.86 -4.32
C GLY A 44 3.79 -1.77 -3.41
N GLY A 45 3.53 -1.30 -2.19
CA GLY A 45 2.64 -1.95 -1.24
C GLY A 45 1.19 -1.62 -1.53
N LEU A 46 0.87 -0.33 -1.46
CA LEU A 46 -0.49 0.17 -1.65
C LEU A 46 -0.50 1.44 -2.48
N GLU A 47 -1.42 1.53 -3.44
CA GLU A 47 -1.83 2.80 -4.04
C GLU A 47 -3.25 3.18 -3.61
N ASN A 48 -3.45 4.43 -3.22
CA ASN A 48 -4.75 5.00 -2.91
C ASN A 48 -5.08 6.21 -3.78
N LEU A 49 -6.15 6.10 -4.58
CA LEU A 49 -6.80 7.21 -5.29
C LEU A 49 -8.19 7.55 -4.71
N GLY A 50 -8.73 6.70 -3.84
CA GLY A 50 -10.03 6.87 -3.18
C GLY A 50 -9.89 7.24 -1.70
N PHE A 51 -10.69 6.58 -0.86
CA PHE A 51 -10.73 6.76 0.59
C PHE A 51 -10.27 5.50 1.29
N ILE A 52 -9.22 5.59 2.12
CA ILE A 52 -8.77 4.47 2.94
C ILE A 52 -8.73 4.85 4.42
N ASN A 53 -9.20 3.94 5.25
CA ASN A 53 -8.95 3.95 6.68
C ASN A 53 -8.05 2.75 7.04
N MET A 54 -6.85 3.04 7.54
CA MET A 54 -5.84 2.05 7.91
C MET A 54 -5.66 2.01 9.42
N MET A 55 -5.77 0.81 10.00
CA MET A 55 -5.58 0.62 11.43
C MET A 55 -4.76 -0.62 11.74
N ASN A 56 -3.74 -0.49 12.61
CA ASN A 56 -2.92 -1.61 13.06
C ASN A 56 -2.25 -2.38 11.90
N LEU A 57 -1.66 -1.66 10.94
CA LEU A 57 -0.98 -2.28 9.80
C LEU A 57 0.54 -2.29 9.97
N THR A 58 1.17 -3.25 9.30
CA THR A 58 2.61 -3.20 8.99
C THR A 58 2.76 -3.20 7.47
N ILE A 59 3.30 -2.12 6.92
CA ILE A 59 3.57 -1.96 5.49
C ILE A 59 5.09 -1.86 5.33
N ASN A 60 5.74 -2.89 4.77
CA ASN A 60 7.20 -2.91 4.73
C ASN A 60 7.84 -3.66 3.57
N GLY A 61 9.04 -3.23 3.19
CA GLY A 61 9.82 -3.91 2.15
C GLY A 61 9.17 -3.89 0.77
N ASN A 62 8.23 -2.96 0.53
CA ASN A 62 7.53 -2.85 -0.74
C ASN A 62 8.28 -1.88 -1.66
N ASP A 63 8.20 -2.09 -2.97
CA ASP A 63 9.09 -1.45 -3.94
C ASP A 63 8.32 -0.79 -5.10
N SER A 64 8.60 0.49 -5.35
CA SER A 64 8.08 1.21 -6.50
C SER A 64 8.90 2.48 -6.74
N PRO A 65 8.92 3.05 -7.96
CA PRO A 65 9.53 4.36 -8.19
C PRO A 65 8.89 5.49 -7.37
N PHE A 66 7.59 5.39 -7.05
CA PHE A 66 6.85 6.40 -6.29
C PHE A 66 5.97 5.75 -5.22
N GLY A 67 6.23 6.03 -3.95
CA GLY A 67 5.54 5.39 -2.82
C GLY A 67 5.79 3.89 -2.81
N GLY A 68 7.01 3.47 -2.46
CA GLY A 68 7.35 2.05 -2.34
C GLY A 68 6.43 1.37 -1.34
N GLY A 69 6.25 1.98 -0.16
CA GLY A 69 5.34 1.50 0.87
C GLY A 69 3.89 1.82 0.51
N LEU A 70 3.61 3.12 0.46
CA LEU A 70 2.29 3.66 0.19
C LEU A 70 2.39 4.87 -0.77
N PHE A 71 1.62 4.85 -1.84
CA PHE A 71 1.34 6.05 -2.62
C PHE A 71 -0.10 6.52 -2.39
N ASN A 72 -0.30 7.76 -1.95
CA ASN A 72 -1.62 8.32 -1.67
C ASN A 72 -1.86 9.60 -2.47
N SER A 73 -2.78 9.55 -3.43
CA SER A 73 -3.37 10.71 -4.10
C SER A 73 -4.85 10.93 -3.76
N GLY A 74 -5.43 10.05 -2.95
CA GLY A 74 -6.77 10.20 -2.36
C GLY A 74 -6.72 10.69 -0.90
N GLN A 75 -7.76 10.35 -0.14
CA GLN A 75 -7.83 10.62 1.30
C GLN A 75 -7.45 9.36 2.10
N ILE A 76 -6.62 9.55 3.12
CA ILE A 76 -6.21 8.45 3.99
C ILE A 76 -6.25 8.86 5.46
N THR A 77 -6.76 7.95 6.29
CA THR A 77 -6.64 8.00 7.75
C THR A 77 -5.75 6.85 8.18
N VAL A 78 -4.75 7.13 9.04
CA VAL A 78 -3.77 6.15 9.49
C VAL A 78 -3.73 6.12 11.01
N GLY A 79 -3.98 4.96 11.60
CA GLY A 79 -3.86 4.72 13.04
C GLY A 79 -2.99 3.51 13.33
N ASN A 80 -2.12 3.61 14.34
CA ASN A 80 -1.30 2.51 14.86
C ASN A 80 -0.60 1.68 13.77
N THR A 81 -0.08 2.34 12.74
CA THR A 81 0.45 1.67 11.55
C THR A 81 1.92 2.00 11.38
N ILE A 82 2.70 1.00 10.98
CA ILE A 82 4.10 1.15 10.61
C ILE A 82 4.18 1.12 9.09
N ILE A 83 4.82 2.11 8.49
CA ILE A 83 5.22 2.13 7.08
C ILE A 83 6.72 2.34 7.07
N ALA A 84 7.49 1.35 6.61
CA ALA A 84 8.94 1.37 6.76
C ALA A 84 9.67 0.43 5.78
N ASN A 85 10.92 0.75 5.48
CA ASN A 85 11.88 -0.11 4.79
C ASN A 85 11.55 -0.40 3.32
N SER A 86 10.89 0.53 2.64
CA SER A 86 10.77 0.45 1.18
C SER A 86 12.12 0.79 0.51
N PRO A 87 12.68 -0.11 -0.35
CA PRO A 87 14.00 0.11 -0.92
C PRO A 87 14.04 1.25 -1.96
N ASN A 88 12.92 1.53 -2.64
CA ASN A 88 12.77 2.67 -3.54
C ASN A 88 11.43 3.39 -3.30
N GLY A 89 11.27 4.60 -3.85
CA GLY A 89 10.00 5.33 -3.86
C GLY A 89 9.57 5.98 -2.55
N SER A 90 10.32 5.78 -1.47
CA SER A 90 9.99 6.18 -0.09
C SER A 90 8.79 5.43 0.49
N ASP A 91 8.65 5.51 1.81
CA ASP A 91 7.57 4.90 2.58
C ASP A 91 6.29 5.76 2.57
#